data_AF-Q5V7T5-F1
#
_entry.id   AF-Q5V7T5-F1
#
_cell.length_a   1.000
_cell.length_b   1.000
_cell.length_c   1.000
_cell.angle_alpha   90.00
_cell.angle_beta   90.00
_cell.angle_gamma   90.00
#
_symmetry.space_group_name_H-M   'P 1'
#
loop_
_entity.id
_entity.type
_entity.pdbx_description
1 polymer ?
#
loop_
_entity_poly.entity_id
_entity_poly.type
_entity_poly.pdbx_seq_one_letter_code
_entity_poly.pdbx_strand_id
1 'polypeptide(L)'
;MGPFSEYVYEEIEFLLSLNAIESEPLDRAISNDNNATLAEKRFSITPKGQKIASELEKQLEAKYRQELRTVVDTYNRMALTRLLEYVYREYPSFAAESEILDELDVESGPV
;
A
#
# COMPACT_ATOMS: atom_id res chain seq x y z
N MET A 1 3.84 -11.70 -3.85
CA MET A 1 3.83 -11.04 -2.53
C MET A 1 2.52 -10.28 -2.42
N GLY A 2 1.67 -10.63 -1.47
CA GLY A 2 0.36 -9.98 -1.28
C GLY A 2 0.43 -8.77 -0.35
N PRO A 3 -0.65 -7.97 -0.25
CA PRO A 3 -0.73 -6.81 0.64
C PRO A 3 -0.64 -7.16 2.13
N PHE A 4 -0.85 -8.43 2.48
CA PHE A 4 -0.71 -8.97 3.84
C PHE A 4 0.62 -9.71 4.08
N SER A 5 1.60 -9.52 3.20
CA SER A 5 2.92 -10.15 3.36
C SER A 5 3.60 -9.64 4.63
N GLU A 6 4.15 -10.56 5.43
CA GLU A 6 4.92 -10.25 6.65
C GLU A 6 6.00 -9.19 6.41
N TYR A 7 6.73 -9.31 5.30
CA TYR A 7 7.72 -8.33 4.86
C TYR A 7 7.21 -6.88 4.76
N VAL A 8 5.95 -6.67 4.38
CA VAL A 8 5.37 -5.31 4.28
C VAL A 8 5.19 -4.74 5.68
N TYR A 9 4.74 -5.56 6.62
CA TYR A 9 4.57 -5.15 8.02
C TYR A 9 5.92 -4.89 8.70
N GLU A 10 6.91 -5.76 8.49
CA GLU A 10 8.28 -5.57 8.99
C GLU A 10 8.89 -4.25 8.49
N GLU A 11 8.71 -3.92 7.21
CA GLU A 11 9.24 -2.69 6.64
C GLU A 11 8.53 -1.44 7.22
N ILE A 12 7.21 -1.52 7.46
CA ILE A 12 6.46 -0.44 8.12
C ILE A 12 6.99 -0.23 9.55
N GLU A 13 7.21 -1.30 10.32
CA GLU A 13 7.77 -1.22 11.66
C GLU A 13 9.18 -0.62 11.66
N PHE A 14 10.01 -1.02 10.69
CA PHE A 14 11.33 -0.45 10.50
C PHE A 14 11.27 1.06 10.24
N LEU A 15 10.42 1.52 9.33
CA LEU A 15 10.25 2.93 9.01
C LEU A 15 9.72 3.75 10.20
N LEU A 16 8.83 3.18 11.01
CA LEU A 16 8.36 3.77 12.28
C LEU A 16 9.51 3.88 13.29
N SER A 17 10.33 2.83 13.43
CA SER A 17 11.47 2.82 14.35
C SER A 17 12.52 3.88 13.99
N LEU A 18 12.66 4.18 12.68
CA LEU A 18 13.52 5.24 12.18
C LEU A 18 12.90 6.64 12.32
N ASN A 19 11.65 6.76 12.75
CA ASN A 19 10.86 7.98 12.72
C ASN A 19 10.84 8.62 11.31
N ALA A 20 10.84 7.78 10.28
CA ALA A 20 10.72 8.19 8.88
C ALA A 20 9.25 8.36 8.50
N ILE A 21 8.37 7.57 9.11
CA ILE A 21 6.92 7.70 9.01
C ILE A 21 6.31 7.80 10.40
N GLU A 22 5.10 8.34 10.47
CA GLU A 22 4.24 8.36 11.65
C GLU A 22 2.91 7.69 11.32
N SER A 23 2.17 7.27 12.35
CA SER A 23 0.89 6.59 12.20
C SER A 23 -0.19 7.21 13.07
N GLU A 24 -1.39 7.34 12.51
CA GLU A 24 -2.60 7.78 13.21
C GLU A 24 -3.69 6.70 13.03
N PRO A 25 -4.59 6.48 14.01
CA PRO A 25 -5.75 5.63 13.81
C PRO A 25 -6.61 6.11 12.65
N LEU A 26 -7.18 5.20 11.85
CA LEU A 26 -8.25 5.56 10.92
C LEU A 26 -9.53 5.89 11.73
N ASP A 27 -10.25 6.96 11.36
CA ASP A 27 -11.47 7.43 12.05
C ASP A 27 -12.60 6.37 12.14
N ARG A 28 -12.47 5.26 11.42
CA ARG A 28 -13.37 4.09 11.45
C ARG A 28 -12.76 2.86 12.14
N ALA A 29 -11.75 3.03 12.99
CA ALA A 29 -11.28 1.93 13.82
C ALA A 29 -12.44 1.45 14.70
N ILE A 30 -12.87 0.20 14.49
CA ILE A 30 -13.98 -0.43 15.24
C ILE A 30 -13.57 -0.66 16.70
N SER A 31 -12.28 -0.53 17.01
CA SER A 31 -11.71 -0.77 18.34
C SER A 31 -10.92 0.45 18.82
N ASN A 32 -11.33 1.03 19.96
CA ASN A 32 -10.57 2.05 20.72
C ASN A 32 -9.31 1.46 21.40
N ASP A 33 -8.71 0.43 20.81
CA ASP A 33 -7.56 -0.24 21.38
C ASP A 33 -6.28 0.37 20.82
N ASN A 34 -5.34 0.72 21.71
CA ASN A 34 -3.99 1.14 21.32
C ASN A 34 -3.23 0.03 20.57
N ASN A 35 -3.81 -1.17 20.55
CA ASN A 35 -3.35 -2.35 19.82
C ASN A 35 -3.99 -2.51 18.42
N ALA A 36 -4.55 -1.44 17.85
CA ALA A 36 -5.02 -1.45 16.46
C ALA A 36 -3.92 -2.00 15.54
N THR A 37 -4.25 -3.05 14.79
CA THR A 37 -3.33 -3.68 13.83
C THR A 37 -2.85 -2.62 12.83
N LEU A 38 -1.65 -2.80 12.25
CA LEU A 38 -1.13 -1.84 11.24
C LEU A 38 -2.10 -1.61 10.07
N ALA A 39 -3.04 -2.52 9.83
CA ALA A 39 -4.11 -2.40 8.85
C ALA A 39 -5.14 -1.29 9.15
N GLU A 40 -5.29 -0.86 10.41
CA GLU A 40 -6.27 0.14 10.85
C GLU A 40 -5.65 1.53 11.06
N LYS A 41 -4.44 1.75 10.55
CA LYS A 41 -3.69 3.00 10.71
C LYS A 41 -3.50 3.72 9.38
N ARG A 42 -3.53 5.04 9.44
CA ARG A 42 -3.08 5.95 8.40
C ARG A 42 -1.61 6.27 8.65
N PHE A 43 -0.77 6.15 7.63
CA PHE A 43 0.64 6.48 7.72
C PHE A 43 0.96 7.75 6.95
N SER A 44 1.80 8.60 7.53
CA SER A 44 2.26 9.86 6.95
C SER A 44 3.78 9.93 7.01
N ILE A 45 4.42 10.53 6.00
CA ILE A 45 5.87 10.73 6.00
C ILE A 45 6.25 11.89 6.92
N THR A 46 7.24 11.72 7.78
CA THR A 46 7.72 12.80 8.65
C THR A 46 8.68 13.72 7.88
N PRO A 47 9.01 14.92 8.41
CA PRO A 47 10.06 15.75 7.81
C PRO A 47 11.43 15.02 7.68
N LYS A 48 11.74 14.11 8.63
CA LYS A 48 12.93 13.27 8.56
C LYS A 48 12.83 12.27 7.42
N GLY A 49 11.70 11.58 7.29
CA GLY A 49 11.44 10.65 6.19
C GLY A 49 11.54 11.35 4.83
N GLN A 50 10.99 12.55 4.71
CA GLN A 50 11.05 13.32 3.47
C GLN A 50 12.49 13.68 3.07
N LYS A 51 13.34 14.00 4.04
CA LYS A 51 14.78 14.21 3.80
C LYS A 51 15.46 12.92 3.30
N ILE A 52 15.18 11.78 3.94
CA ILE A 52 15.73 10.48 3.53
C ILE A 52 15.28 10.14 2.10
N ALA A 53 13.98 10.24 1.82
CA ALA A 53 13.40 9.96 0.50
C ALA A 53 14.00 10.86 -0.59
N SER A 54 14.21 12.15 -0.30
CA SER A 54 14.80 13.10 -1.25
C SER A 54 16.25 12.76 -1.60
N GLU A 55 17.04 12.26 -0.65
CA GLU A 55 18.42 11.83 -0.93
C GLU A 55 18.44 10.54 -1.77
N LEU A 56 17.53 9.60 -1.49
CA LEU A 56 17.38 8.37 -2.30
C LEU A 56 16.92 8.70 -3.73
N GLU A 57 15.97 9.62 -3.89
CA GLU A 57 15.49 10.05 -5.21
C GLU A 57 16.61 10.65 -6.07
N LYS A 58 17.52 11.44 -5.47
CA LYS A 58 18.67 12.03 -6.18
C LYS A 58 19.64 10.99 -6.72
N GLN A 59 19.77 9.86 -6.04
CA GLN A 59 20.61 8.75 -6.46
C GLN A 59 19.96 7.92 -7.56
N LEU A 60 18.66 8.05 -7.75
CA LEU A 60 17.89 7.28 -8.72
C LEU A 60 18.09 7.82 -10.14
N GLU A 61 18.38 6.92 -11.08
CA GLU A 61 18.42 7.26 -12.51
C GLU A 61 17.08 7.86 -12.96
N ALA A 62 17.11 8.75 -13.95
CA ALA A 62 15.92 9.45 -14.45
C ALA A 62 14.82 8.48 -14.91
N LYS A 63 15.18 7.31 -15.48
CA LYS A 63 14.22 6.30 -15.93
C LYS A 63 13.40 5.73 -14.77
N TYR A 64 14.04 5.38 -13.64
CA TYR A 64 13.35 4.82 -12.49
C TYR A 64 12.50 5.86 -11.77
N ARG A 65 12.92 7.14 -11.77
CA ARG A 65 12.09 8.24 -11.25
C ARG A 65 10.80 8.39 -12.06
N GLN A 66 10.92 8.28 -13.38
CA GLN A 66 9.76 8.35 -14.26
C GLN A 66 8.82 7.16 -14.05
N GLU A 67 9.36 5.95 -13.93
CA GLU A 67 8.58 4.73 -13.65
C GLU A 67 7.81 4.85 -12.32
N LEU A 68 8.50 5.23 -11.24
CA LEU A 68 7.86 5.44 -9.93
C LEU A 68 6.75 6.51 -9.99
N ARG A 69 7.02 7.61 -10.69
CA ARG A 69 6.04 8.68 -10.85
C ARG A 69 4.81 8.20 -11.61
N THR A 70 4.99 7.40 -12.66
CA THR A 70 3.88 6.78 -13.41
C THR A 70 3.05 5.85 -12.53
N VAL A 71 3.68 5.02 -11.68
CA VAL A 71 2.97 4.16 -10.73
C VAL A 71 2.12 5.00 -9.77
N VAL A 72 2.73 6.03 -9.15
CA VAL A 72 2.06 6.93 -8.22
C VAL A 72 0.88 7.65 -8.88
N ASP A 73 1.08 8.26 -10.04
CA ASP A 73 0.06 9.04 -10.73
C ASP A 73 -1.10 8.16 -11.23
N THR A 74 -0.83 6.89 -11.57
CA THR A 74 -1.84 5.94 -12.06
C THR A 74 -2.68 5.39 -10.92
N TYR A 75 -2.06 4.88 -9.85
CA TYR A 75 -2.77 4.06 -8.86
C TYR A 75 -3.21 4.82 -7.60
N ASN A 76 -2.48 5.85 -7.15
CA ASN A 76 -2.83 6.53 -5.88
C ASN A 76 -4.17 7.25 -5.90
N ARG A 77 -4.69 7.57 -7.08
CA ARG A 77 -5.99 8.25 -7.25
C ARG A 77 -7.16 7.26 -7.37
N MET A 78 -6.87 5.97 -7.49
CA MET A 78 -7.91 4.96 -7.60
C MET A 78 -8.54 4.72 -6.23
N ALA A 79 -9.87 4.62 -6.20
CA ALA A 79 -10.55 4.06 -5.03
C ALA A 79 -10.06 2.62 -4.81
N LEU A 80 -9.93 2.20 -3.54
CA LEU A 80 -9.43 0.87 -3.20
C LEU A 80 -10.15 -0.25 -3.97
N THR A 81 -11.48 -0.19 -4.05
CA THR A 81 -12.30 -1.14 -4.82
C THR A 81 -11.87 -1.23 -6.28
N ARG A 82 -11.64 -0.09 -6.95
CA ARG A 82 -11.19 -0.04 -8.36
C ARG A 82 -9.77 -0.58 -8.53
N LEU A 83 -8.90 -0.32 -7.55
CA LEU A 83 -7.55 -0.86 -7.56
C LEU A 83 -7.57 -2.38 -7.41
N LEU A 84 -8.41 -2.92 -6.51
CA LEU A 84 -8.58 -4.36 -6.32
C LEU A 84 -9.16 -5.03 -7.58
N GLU A 85 -10.22 -4.47 -8.17
CA GLU A 85 -10.78 -4.93 -9.45
C GLU A 85 -9.70 -5.01 -10.55
N TYR A 86 -8.88 -3.96 -10.68
CA TYR A 86 -7.79 -3.92 -11.65
C TYR A 86 -6.77 -5.03 -11.39
N VAL A 87 -6.30 -5.17 -10.14
CA VAL A 87 -5.31 -6.18 -9.77
C VAL A 87 -5.84 -7.59 -10.02
N TYR A 88 -7.10 -7.87 -9.67
CA TYR A 88 -7.69 -9.20 -9.83
C TYR A 88 -7.94 -9.56 -11.29
N ARG A 89 -8.24 -8.57 -12.14
CA ARG A 89 -8.40 -8.79 -13.58
C ARG A 89 -7.07 -9.00 -14.30
N GLU A 90 -6.09 -8.14 -14.05
CA GLU A 90 -4.80 -8.18 -14.76
C GLU A 90 -3.83 -9.23 -14.18
N TYR A 91 -3.95 -9.53 -12.89
CA TYR A 91 -3.08 -10.46 -12.16
C TYR A 91 -3.92 -11.46 -11.33
N PRO A 92 -4.69 -12.34 -11.99
CA PRO A 92 -5.65 -13.23 -11.31
C PRO A 92 -5.00 -14.17 -10.28
N SER A 93 -3.73 -14.54 -10.45
CA SER A 93 -2.99 -15.34 -9.48
C SER A 93 -2.77 -14.64 -8.12
N PHE A 94 -2.90 -13.32 -8.07
CA PHE A 94 -2.79 -12.52 -6.84
C PHE A 94 -4.12 -12.42 -6.10
N ALA A 95 -5.22 -12.86 -6.74
CA ALA A 95 -6.56 -12.93 -6.17
C ALA A 95 -6.94 -14.35 -5.70
N ALA A 96 -6.10 -15.35 -5.94
CA ALA A 96 -6.44 -16.77 -5.80
C ALA A 96 -6.94 -17.20 -4.41
N GLU A 97 -6.56 -16.47 -3.36
CA GLU A 97 -6.98 -16.71 -1.97
C GLU A 97 -7.84 -15.57 -1.41
N SER A 98 -8.34 -14.66 -2.26
CA SER A 98 -9.13 -13.52 -1.80
C SER A 98 -10.59 -13.90 -1.60
N GLU A 99 -11.04 -13.92 -0.35
CA GLU A 99 -12.44 -14.12 0.05
C GLU A 99 -13.38 -13.00 -0.44
N ILE A 100 -12.82 -11.88 -0.89
CA ILE A 100 -13.55 -10.66 -1.29
C ILE A 100 -13.92 -10.69 -2.78
N LEU A 101 -13.50 -11.72 -3.54
CA LEU A 101 -13.83 -11.86 -4.96
C LEU A 101 -15.34 -11.91 -5.21
N ASP A 102 -16.07 -12.62 -4.35
CA ASP A 102 -17.53 -12.78 -4.45
C ASP A 102 -18.28 -11.48 -4.13
N GLU A 103 -17.69 -10.59 -3.31
CA GLU A 103 -18.29 -9.30 -2.93
C GLU A 103 -18.07 -8.21 -4.00
N LEU A 104 -17.05 -8.36 -4.85
CA LEU A 104 -16.67 -7.36 -5.86
C LEU A 104 -17.34 -7.58 -7.22
N ASP A 105 -18.16 -8.63 -7.39
CA ASP A 105 -18.85 -9.02 -8.65
C ASP A 105 -17.89 -9.05 -9.87
N VAL A 106 -16.63 -9.45 -9.63
CA VAL A 106 -15.62 -9.56 -10.68
C VAL A 106 -15.76 -10.96 -11.29
N GLU A 107 -16.52 -11.07 -12.38
CA GLU A 107 -16.58 -12.31 -13.16
C GLU A 107 -15.15 -12.74 -13.53
N SER A 108 -14.76 -13.92 -13.06
CA SER A 108 -13.52 -14.57 -13.46
C SER A 108 -13.63 -14.81 -14.97
N GLY A 109 -12.84 -14.07 -15.75
CA GLY A 109 -12.82 -14.23 -17.21
C GLY A 109 -12.55 -15.69 -17.62
N PRO A 110 -13.06 -16.12 -18.79
CA PRO A 110 -13.10 -17.53 -19.15
C PRO A 110 -11.69 -18.09 -19.33
N VAL A 111 -11.49 -19.28 -18.77
CA VAL A 111 -10.33 -20.16 -18.96
C VAL A 111 -10.24 -20.61 -20.42
#